data_AF-A0A417F3S5-F1
#
_entry.id   AF-A0A417F3S5-F1
#
_cell.length_a   1.000
_cell.length_b   1.000
_cell.length_c   1.000
_cell.angle_alpha   90.00
_cell.angle_beta   90.00
_cell.angle_gamma   90.00
#
_symmetry.space_group_name_H-M   'P 1'
#
loop_
_entity.id
_entity.type
_entity.pdbx_description
1 polymer ?
#
loop_
_entity_poly.entity_id
_entity_poly.type
_entity_poly.pdbx_seq_one_letter_code
_entity_poly.pdbx_strand_id
1 'polypeptide(L)'
;MRRFFGFLLTMALLGGGVFWLPYLQAKPVDNVYQAADLLRQDAENGGNGVAFREDNVDADEVYRALEAQYPYAFALHAVTRPNKTIELNAEVSRQARQEQAWEYARVLAAGSVSQTMTAEEKLRALHDTLIRQCEYDVDTAEEDAPDGSAPAFAADGALLDHKAVCAGYGRAYEMLCKAAGIQVIYVASEEMNHGWNAVRLGGTTYYIDCTFDDPIPDRGEYVSDQYFMLTGEELAQTHTWNEAFYEQLLDSLEQGGK
;
A
#
# COMPACT_ATOMS: atom_id res chain seq x y z
N MET A 1 62.32 41.86 -23.89
CA MET A 1 61.72 41.52 -22.58
C MET A 1 60.50 42.38 -22.34
N ARG A 2 59.29 41.88 -22.59
CA ARG A 2 58.03 42.45 -22.10
C ARG A 2 57.08 41.29 -21.79
N ARG A 3 56.54 41.32 -20.58
CA ARG A 3 55.96 40.22 -19.83
C ARG A 3 54.54 39.88 -20.34
N PHE A 4 54.26 38.58 -20.49
CA PHE A 4 52.91 38.05 -20.61
C PHE A 4 52.17 38.24 -19.27
N PHE A 5 51.04 38.94 -19.29
CA PHE A 5 50.06 38.90 -18.21
C PHE A 5 48.97 37.90 -18.61
N GLY A 6 49.02 36.70 -18.03
CA GLY A 6 47.92 35.75 -18.10
C GLY A 6 46.82 36.19 -17.14
N PHE A 7 45.64 36.51 -17.67
CA PHE A 7 44.43 36.66 -16.87
C PHE A 7 43.89 35.26 -16.59
N LEU A 8 44.11 34.76 -15.37
CA LEU A 8 43.41 33.60 -14.83
C LEU A 8 41.99 34.07 -14.50
N LEU A 9 41.02 33.71 -15.36
CA LEU A 9 39.60 33.89 -15.10
C LEU A 9 39.16 32.81 -14.10
N THR A 10 39.29 33.08 -12.81
CA THR A 10 38.64 32.27 -11.78
C THR A 10 37.15 32.57 -11.80
N MET A 11 36.37 31.73 -12.50
CA MET A 11 34.91 31.69 -12.33
C MET A 11 34.58 31.26 -10.89
N ALA A 12 34.15 32.20 -10.07
CA ALA A 12 33.49 31.91 -8.81
C ALA A 12 32.05 31.45 -9.08
N LEU A 13 31.85 30.14 -9.28
CA LEU A 13 30.54 29.47 -9.34
C LEU A 13 30.10 28.98 -7.94
N LEU A 14 30.30 29.76 -6.88
CA LEU A 14 30.20 29.26 -5.49
C LEU A 14 28.98 29.77 -4.70
N GLY A 15 27.91 30.21 -5.36
CA GLY A 15 26.66 30.60 -4.68
C GLY A 15 25.44 29.82 -5.14
N GLY A 16 25.17 29.81 -6.45
CA GLY A 16 23.95 29.22 -7.00
C GLY A 16 23.96 27.70 -7.09
N GLY A 17 25.11 27.09 -7.47
CA GLY A 17 25.16 25.65 -7.77
C GLY A 17 24.88 24.73 -6.58
N VAL A 18 25.24 25.15 -5.36
CA VAL A 18 25.02 24.36 -4.13
C VAL A 18 23.56 24.41 -3.67
N PHE A 19 22.87 25.52 -3.93
CA PHE A 19 21.45 25.68 -3.56
C PHE A 19 20.53 24.81 -4.41
N TRP A 20 20.84 24.64 -5.70
CA TRP A 20 20.05 23.82 -6.63
C TRP A 20 20.45 22.34 -6.64
N LEU A 21 21.60 21.97 -6.08
CA LEU A 21 22.09 20.59 -6.10
C LEU A 21 21.09 19.58 -5.50
N PRO A 22 20.45 19.83 -4.35
CA PRO A 22 19.47 18.88 -3.82
C PRO A 22 18.22 18.76 -4.71
N TYR A 23 17.75 19.86 -5.31
CA TYR A 23 16.61 19.83 -6.24
C TYR A 23 16.93 19.04 -7.52
N LEU A 24 18.16 19.15 -8.02
CA LEU A 24 18.63 18.38 -9.19
C LEU A 24 18.77 16.88 -8.88
N GLN A 25 19.10 16.54 -7.63
CA GLN A 25 19.22 15.15 -7.16
C GLN A 25 17.86 14.53 -6.80
N ALA A 26 16.89 15.34 -6.39
CA ALA A 26 15.54 14.89 -6.09
C ALA A 26 14.86 14.29 -7.33
N LYS A 27 14.14 13.19 -7.12
CA LYS A 27 13.44 12.44 -8.16
C LYS A 27 12.31 13.30 -8.75
N PRO A 28 12.30 13.55 -10.07
CA PRO A 28 11.10 14.04 -10.72
C PRO A 28 10.08 12.91 -10.80
N VAL A 29 8.82 13.25 -10.58
CA VAL A 29 7.67 12.35 -10.75
C VAL A 29 6.55 13.07 -11.49
N ASP A 30 5.80 12.31 -12.27
CA ASP A 30 4.69 12.82 -13.07
C ASP A 30 3.38 12.91 -12.27
N ASN A 31 3.22 12.06 -11.25
CA ASN A 31 2.05 12.00 -10.37
C ASN A 31 2.36 11.30 -9.03
N VAL A 32 1.38 11.32 -8.14
CA VAL A 32 1.45 10.73 -6.78
C VAL A 32 1.59 9.21 -6.78
N TYR A 33 1.04 8.50 -7.77
CA TYR A 33 1.14 7.04 -7.87
C TYR A 33 2.59 6.61 -8.16
N GLN A 34 3.29 7.34 -9.02
CA GLN A 34 4.71 7.10 -9.29
C GLN A 34 5.57 7.41 -8.06
N ALA A 35 5.25 8.47 -7.30
CA ALA A 35 5.94 8.76 -6.04
C ALA A 35 5.73 7.64 -5.02
N ALA A 36 4.49 7.17 -4.86
CA ALA A 36 4.15 6.05 -3.99
C ALA A 36 4.87 4.77 -4.39
N ASP A 37 4.93 4.42 -5.67
CA ASP A 37 5.64 3.22 -6.13
C ASP A 37 7.16 3.30 -5.87
N LEU A 38 7.78 4.46 -6.12
CA LEU A 38 9.19 4.68 -5.77
C LEU A 38 9.44 4.56 -4.26
N LEU A 39 8.53 5.07 -3.44
CA LEU A 39 8.62 4.98 -1.99
C LEU A 39 8.40 3.55 -1.49
N ARG A 40 7.47 2.80 -2.08
CA ARG A 40 7.26 1.36 -1.84
C ARG A 40 8.53 0.57 -2.15
N GLN A 41 9.14 0.81 -3.32
CA GLN A 41 10.40 0.17 -3.71
C GLN A 41 11.54 0.51 -2.75
N ASP A 42 11.64 1.77 -2.30
CA ASP A 42 12.65 2.17 -1.32
C ASP A 42 12.46 1.42 0.01
N ALA A 43 11.24 1.37 0.54
CA ALA A 43 10.91 0.67 1.78
C ALA A 43 11.19 -0.85 1.68
N GLU A 44 10.78 -1.50 0.60
CA GLU A 44 11.03 -2.93 0.36
C GLU A 44 12.53 -3.26 0.24
N ASN A 45 13.36 -2.29 -0.17
CA ASN A 45 14.80 -2.45 -0.29
C ASN A 45 15.58 -1.98 0.96
N GLY A 46 14.89 -1.65 2.06
CA GLY A 46 15.52 -1.17 3.29
C GLY A 46 16.15 0.22 3.14
N GLY A 47 15.56 1.06 2.30
CA GLY A 47 15.93 2.46 2.12
C GLY A 47 15.62 3.34 3.32
N ASN A 48 15.93 4.62 3.21
CA ASN A 48 15.73 5.62 4.28
C ASN A 48 14.86 6.80 3.82
N GLY A 49 14.05 6.58 2.78
CA GLY A 49 13.21 7.57 2.16
C GLY A 49 13.73 8.11 0.83
N VAL A 50 12.82 8.75 0.11
CA VAL A 50 13.02 9.29 -1.23
C VAL A 50 12.80 10.80 -1.21
N ALA A 51 13.74 11.54 -1.79
CA ALA A 51 13.58 12.97 -2.03
C ALA A 51 12.93 13.19 -3.40
N PHE A 52 11.81 13.91 -3.43
CA PHE A 52 11.08 14.29 -4.63
C PHE A 52 11.14 15.80 -4.86
N ARG A 53 10.95 16.21 -6.12
CA ARG A 53 10.62 17.61 -6.44
C ARG A 53 9.17 17.86 -6.02
N GLU A 54 8.92 18.96 -5.33
CA GLU A 54 7.61 19.27 -4.72
C GLU A 54 6.48 19.46 -5.74
N ASP A 55 6.81 19.83 -6.99
CA ASP A 55 5.85 20.33 -7.98
C ASP A 55 4.66 19.38 -8.28
N ASN A 56 4.80 18.06 -8.04
CA ASN A 56 3.79 17.02 -8.30
C ASN A 56 3.63 16.02 -7.13
N VAL A 57 3.96 16.40 -5.90
CA VAL A 57 3.91 15.50 -4.74
C VAL A 57 3.10 16.11 -3.61
N ASP A 58 1.91 15.56 -3.41
CA ASP A 58 1.10 15.76 -2.20
C ASP A 58 1.35 14.58 -1.25
N ALA A 59 1.77 14.85 -0.02
CA ALA A 59 2.16 13.79 0.92
C ALA A 59 0.98 12.91 1.36
N ASP A 60 -0.23 13.49 1.46
CA ASP A 60 -1.42 12.77 1.88
C ASP A 60 -1.92 11.87 0.74
N GLU A 61 -1.90 12.36 -0.50
CA GLU A 61 -2.21 11.51 -1.67
C GLU A 61 -1.16 10.41 -1.88
N VAL A 62 0.13 10.69 -1.63
CA VAL A 62 1.18 9.65 -1.66
C VAL A 62 0.99 8.64 -0.53
N TYR A 63 0.59 9.07 0.67
CA TYR A 63 0.24 8.15 1.75
C TYR A 63 -0.86 7.19 1.30
N ARG A 64 -1.97 7.72 0.77
CA ARG A 64 -3.12 6.92 0.32
C ARG A 64 -2.74 5.96 -0.81
N ALA A 65 -1.96 6.44 -1.77
CA ALA A 65 -1.51 5.62 -2.89
C ALA A 65 -0.53 4.53 -2.42
N LEU A 66 0.33 4.82 -1.44
CA LEU A 66 1.24 3.83 -0.86
C LEU A 66 0.48 2.80 -0.01
N GLU A 67 -0.44 3.24 0.84
CA GLU A 67 -1.28 2.39 1.68
C GLU A 67 -2.07 1.37 0.85
N ALA A 68 -2.53 1.76 -0.33
CA ALA A 68 -3.25 0.87 -1.22
C ALA A 68 -2.40 -0.26 -1.83
N GLN A 69 -1.07 -0.11 -1.93
CA GLN A 69 -0.19 -1.07 -2.62
C GLN A 69 0.90 -1.67 -1.72
N TYR A 70 0.86 -1.34 -0.43
CA TYR A 70 1.85 -1.74 0.55
C TYR A 70 1.13 -2.36 1.75
N PRO A 71 1.11 -3.71 1.87
CA PRO A 71 0.26 -4.43 2.82
C PRO A 71 0.72 -4.28 4.28
N TYR A 72 1.74 -3.47 4.52
CA TYR A 72 2.30 -3.24 5.83
C TYR A 72 1.64 -2.02 6.46
N ALA A 73 1.31 -2.07 7.75
CA ALA A 73 1.01 -0.85 8.49
C ALA A 73 2.29 -0.01 8.62
N PHE A 74 2.25 1.29 8.31
CA PHE A 74 3.41 2.18 8.37
C PHE A 74 3.04 3.58 8.84
N ALA A 75 4.05 4.33 9.28
CA ALA A 75 3.97 5.78 9.45
C ALA A 75 4.69 6.47 8.28
N LEU A 76 4.08 7.49 7.68
CA LEU A 76 4.73 8.31 6.67
C LEU A 76 5.33 9.55 7.31
N HIS A 77 6.65 9.71 7.16
CA HIS A 77 7.36 10.92 7.55
C HIS A 77 7.58 11.80 6.32
N ALA A 78 7.15 13.05 6.38
CA ALA A 78 7.30 14.02 5.30
C ALA A 78 8.05 15.27 5.76
N VAL A 79 9.11 15.65 5.02
CA VAL A 79 9.91 16.85 5.30
C VAL A 79 10.01 17.71 4.04
N THR A 80 9.23 18.78 3.99
CA THR A 80 9.33 19.80 2.94
C THR A 80 10.45 20.78 3.24
N ARG A 81 11.27 21.08 2.24
CA ARG A 81 12.43 21.97 2.36
C ARG A 81 12.27 23.24 1.50
N PRO A 82 12.88 24.38 1.89
CA PRO A 82 12.77 25.65 1.14
C PRO A 82 13.29 25.66 -0.30
N ASN A 83 14.00 24.61 -0.71
CA ASN A 83 14.54 24.40 -2.04
C ASN A 83 13.58 23.62 -2.97
N LYS A 84 12.28 23.57 -2.63
CA LYS A 84 11.22 22.90 -3.38
C LYS A 84 11.40 21.39 -3.53
N THR A 85 11.90 20.75 -2.46
CA THR A 85 11.97 19.29 -2.37
C THR A 85 11.20 18.81 -1.16
N ILE A 86 10.60 17.64 -1.28
CA ILE A 86 9.97 16.92 -0.18
C ILE A 86 10.67 15.57 -0.01
N GLU A 87 11.10 15.27 1.21
CA GLU A 87 11.64 13.96 1.59
C GLU A 87 10.53 13.15 2.24
N LEU A 88 10.23 11.98 1.68
CA LEU A 88 9.23 11.05 2.20
C LEU A 88 9.91 9.77 2.67
N ASN A 89 9.53 9.25 3.84
CA ASN A 89 10.02 7.99 4.38
C ASN A 89 8.87 7.18 4.99
N ALA A 90 8.71 5.92 4.58
CA ALA A 90 7.71 5.01 5.12
C ALA A 90 8.36 4.09 6.17
N GLU A 91 7.96 4.25 7.43
CA GLU A 91 8.44 3.46 8.55
C GLU A 91 7.43 2.37 8.90
N VAL A 92 7.79 1.10 8.68
CA VAL A 92 6.91 -0.04 8.98
C VAL A 92 6.70 -0.18 10.49
N SER A 93 5.45 -0.11 10.93
CA SER A 93 5.08 -0.30 12.33
C SER A 93 5.29 -1.75 12.75
N ARG A 94 5.80 -2.00 13.97
CA ARG A 94 6.04 -3.38 14.48
C ARG A 94 6.79 -4.27 13.47
N GLN A 95 7.81 -3.73 12.81
CA GLN A 95 8.51 -4.35 11.66
C GLN A 95 8.73 -5.87 11.82
N ALA A 96 9.33 -6.31 12.93
CA ALA A 96 9.62 -7.73 13.14
C ALA A 96 8.37 -8.62 13.13
N ARG A 97 7.23 -8.14 13.64
CA ARG A 97 5.95 -8.89 13.59
C ARG A 97 5.39 -8.91 12.18
N GLN A 98 5.45 -7.81 11.43
CA GLN A 98 4.95 -7.81 10.07
C GLN A 98 5.84 -8.64 9.11
N GLU A 99 7.15 -8.72 9.36
CA GLU A 99 8.05 -9.66 8.68
C GLU A 99 7.69 -11.12 8.99
N GLN A 100 7.34 -11.41 10.26
CA GLN A 100 6.82 -12.73 10.64
C GLN A 100 5.47 -13.04 9.96
N ALA A 101 4.57 -12.06 9.89
CA ALA A 101 3.31 -12.18 9.17
C ALA A 101 3.51 -12.44 7.67
N TRP A 102 4.51 -11.80 7.05
CA TRP A 102 4.88 -12.05 5.66
C TRP A 102 5.36 -13.48 5.42
N GLU A 103 6.22 -14.04 6.28
CA GLU A 103 6.65 -15.43 6.12
C GLU A 103 5.49 -16.41 6.36
N TYR A 104 4.60 -16.11 7.32
CA TYR A 104 3.40 -16.91 7.52
C TYR A 104 2.46 -16.85 6.30
N ALA A 105 2.21 -15.67 5.75
CA ALA A 105 1.41 -15.47 4.54
C ALA A 105 1.97 -16.27 3.36
N ARG A 106 3.31 -16.30 3.18
CA ARG A 106 3.97 -17.12 2.16
C ARG A 106 3.70 -18.61 2.31
N VAL A 107 3.84 -19.14 3.52
CA VAL A 107 3.59 -20.57 3.79
C VAL A 107 2.11 -20.89 3.59
N LEU A 108 1.22 -20.03 4.10
CA LEU A 108 -0.22 -20.20 4.00
C LEU A 108 -0.69 -20.15 2.55
N ALA A 109 -0.28 -19.14 1.78
CA ALA A 109 -0.59 -19.03 0.38
C ALA A 109 -0.09 -20.24 -0.42
N ALA A 110 1.14 -20.69 -0.18
CA ALA A 110 1.69 -21.89 -0.85
C ALA A 110 0.92 -23.18 -0.51
N GLY A 111 0.28 -23.25 0.66
CA GLY A 111 -0.58 -24.37 1.07
C GLY A 111 -2.00 -24.28 0.52
N SER A 112 -2.52 -23.08 0.28
CA SER A 112 -3.90 -22.83 -0.16
C SER A 112 -4.05 -22.77 -1.68
N VAL A 113 -2.99 -22.45 -2.44
CA VAL A 113 -3.05 -22.29 -3.89
C VAL A 113 -2.19 -23.28 -4.67
N SER A 114 -2.54 -23.51 -5.94
CA SER A 114 -1.73 -24.29 -6.88
C SER A 114 -1.46 -23.52 -8.18
N GLN A 115 -0.44 -23.94 -8.93
CA GLN A 115 -0.08 -23.31 -10.21
C GLN A 115 -1.12 -23.54 -11.32
N THR A 116 -2.01 -24.53 -11.16
CA THR A 116 -3.07 -24.83 -12.13
C THR A 116 -4.35 -24.04 -11.88
N MET A 117 -4.47 -23.38 -10.73
CA MET A 117 -5.60 -22.51 -10.43
C MET A 117 -5.53 -21.22 -11.25
N THR A 118 -6.70 -20.80 -11.73
CA THR A 118 -6.95 -19.47 -12.27
C THR A 118 -6.75 -18.39 -11.20
N ALA A 119 -6.64 -17.12 -11.60
CA ALA A 119 -6.53 -16.01 -10.67
C ALA A 119 -7.74 -15.96 -9.70
N GLU A 120 -8.96 -16.16 -10.21
CA GLU A 120 -10.19 -16.17 -9.42
C GLU A 120 -10.20 -17.33 -8.40
N GLU A 121 -9.81 -18.54 -8.80
CA GLU A 121 -9.72 -19.69 -7.88
C GLU A 121 -8.68 -19.45 -6.77
N LYS A 122 -7.56 -18.81 -7.10
CA LYS A 122 -6.55 -18.43 -6.09
C LYS A 122 -7.09 -17.38 -5.13
N LEU A 123 -7.73 -16.33 -5.65
CA LEU A 123 -8.37 -15.28 -4.85
C LEU A 123 -9.38 -15.89 -3.88
N ARG A 124 -10.24 -16.81 -4.35
CA ARG A 124 -11.22 -17.51 -3.52
C ARG A 124 -10.55 -18.39 -2.46
N ALA A 125 -9.55 -19.17 -2.83
CA ALA A 125 -8.87 -20.04 -1.88
C ALA A 125 -8.22 -19.24 -0.74
N LEU A 126 -7.60 -18.09 -1.05
CA LEU A 126 -7.00 -17.21 -0.04
C LEU A 126 -8.05 -16.48 0.80
N HIS A 127 -9.15 -16.07 0.19
CA HIS A 127 -10.27 -15.38 0.85
C HIS A 127 -10.88 -16.28 1.92
N ASP A 128 -11.26 -17.49 1.51
CA ASP A 128 -11.81 -18.50 2.41
C ASP A 128 -10.80 -18.92 3.49
N THR A 129 -9.51 -18.99 3.13
CA THR A 129 -8.45 -19.32 4.10
C THR A 129 -8.36 -18.26 5.19
N LEU A 130 -8.37 -16.98 4.82
CA LEU A 130 -8.26 -15.87 5.77
C LEU A 130 -9.46 -15.82 6.72
N ILE A 131 -10.69 -15.89 6.18
CA ILE A 131 -11.91 -15.82 6.98
C ILE A 131 -11.99 -16.99 7.97
N ARG A 132 -11.64 -18.21 7.56
CA ARG A 132 -11.64 -19.36 8.49
C ARG A 132 -10.58 -19.28 9.60
N GLN A 133 -9.59 -18.41 9.45
CA GLN A 133 -8.47 -18.29 10.38
C GLN A 133 -8.50 -17.02 11.22
N CYS A 134 -9.41 -16.09 10.96
CA CYS A 134 -9.46 -14.81 11.64
C CYS A 134 -10.88 -14.54 12.10
N GLU A 135 -11.02 -13.96 13.29
CA GLU A 135 -12.30 -13.47 13.80
C GLU A 135 -12.30 -11.94 13.81
N TYR A 136 -13.44 -11.34 13.46
CA TYR A 136 -13.61 -9.89 13.52
C TYR A 136 -13.53 -9.36 14.96
N ASP A 137 -12.63 -8.40 15.18
CA ASP A 137 -12.40 -7.77 16.49
C ASP A 137 -13.42 -6.66 16.77
N VAL A 138 -14.64 -7.05 17.15
CA VAL A 138 -15.71 -6.12 17.50
C VAL A 138 -15.31 -5.13 18.59
N ASP A 139 -14.52 -5.57 19.58
CA ASP A 139 -14.11 -4.73 20.71
C ASP A 139 -13.18 -3.61 20.23
N THR A 140 -12.13 -3.96 19.48
CA THR A 140 -11.19 -2.98 18.91
C THR A 140 -11.88 -2.08 17.88
N ALA A 141 -12.85 -2.60 17.12
CA ALA A 141 -13.60 -1.80 16.14
C ALA A 141 -14.46 -0.69 16.79
N GLU A 142 -14.84 -0.85 18.06
CA GLU A 142 -15.57 0.16 18.84
C GLU A 142 -14.64 1.18 19.50
N GLU A 143 -13.32 0.94 19.53
CA GLU A 143 -12.33 1.86 20.08
C GLU A 143 -11.99 2.98 19.07
N ASP A 144 -11.88 4.23 19.57
CA ASP A 144 -11.35 5.36 18.80
C ASP A 144 -9.82 5.31 18.80
N ALA A 145 -9.27 4.33 18.09
CA ALA A 145 -7.84 4.09 17.97
C ALA A 145 -7.35 4.43 16.54
N PRO A 146 -6.17 5.07 16.40
CA PRO A 146 -5.60 5.35 15.08
C PRO A 146 -5.31 4.07 14.31
N ASP A 147 -5.42 4.12 12.98
CA ASP A 147 -5.04 3.01 12.13
C ASP A 147 -3.56 2.62 12.32
N GLY A 148 -3.28 1.32 12.25
CA GLY A 148 -1.97 0.75 12.52
C GLY A 148 -1.50 0.82 13.99
N SER A 149 -2.26 1.41 14.90
CA SER A 149 -1.85 1.60 16.31
C SER A 149 -1.73 0.28 17.10
N ALA A 150 -2.52 -0.73 16.73
CA ALA A 150 -2.52 -2.07 17.32
C ALA A 150 -2.42 -3.16 16.25
N PRO A 151 -2.05 -4.41 16.61
CA PRO A 151 -1.97 -5.53 15.66
C PRO A 151 -3.27 -5.74 14.88
N ALA A 152 -4.45 -5.57 15.51
CA ALA A 152 -5.75 -5.77 14.89
C ALA A 152 -5.99 -4.88 13.64
N PHE A 153 -5.32 -3.73 13.54
CA PHE A 153 -5.39 -2.84 12.39
C PHE A 153 -4.43 -3.22 11.25
N ALA A 154 -3.63 -4.28 11.41
CA ALA A 154 -2.57 -4.63 10.48
C ALA A 154 -2.60 -6.12 10.14
N ALA A 155 -1.88 -6.49 9.07
CA ALA A 155 -1.80 -7.88 8.62
C ALA A 155 -1.30 -8.82 9.73
N ASP A 156 -0.46 -8.33 10.66
CA ASP A 156 0.07 -9.14 11.76
C ASP A 156 -0.99 -9.53 12.80
N GLY A 157 -2.04 -8.74 13.02
CA GLY A 157 -3.16 -9.15 13.87
C GLY A 157 -3.97 -10.27 13.24
N ALA A 158 -4.37 -10.11 11.97
CA ALA A 158 -5.16 -11.12 11.28
C ALA A 158 -4.40 -12.44 11.08
N LEU A 159 -3.12 -12.38 10.71
CA LEU A 159 -2.33 -13.56 10.36
C LEU A 159 -1.69 -14.26 11.55
N LEU A 160 -1.30 -13.53 12.61
CA LEU A 160 -0.59 -14.12 13.76
C LEU A 160 -1.46 -14.25 15.00
N ASP A 161 -2.35 -13.28 15.23
CA ASP A 161 -3.22 -13.27 16.41
C ASP A 161 -4.62 -13.82 16.11
N HIS A 162 -4.94 -14.06 14.83
CA HIS A 162 -6.23 -14.59 14.36
C HIS A 162 -7.42 -13.69 14.74
N LYS A 163 -7.17 -12.40 14.93
CA LYS A 163 -8.17 -11.41 15.34
C LYS A 163 -7.82 -10.04 14.79
N ALA A 164 -8.74 -9.42 14.04
CA ALA A 164 -8.48 -8.15 13.37
C ALA A 164 -9.76 -7.34 13.08
N VAL A 165 -9.58 -6.05 12.81
CA VAL A 165 -10.63 -5.19 12.22
C VAL A 165 -10.45 -5.10 10.70
N CYS A 166 -11.32 -4.37 10.01
CA CYS A 166 -11.35 -4.27 8.55
C CYS A 166 -9.99 -3.97 7.91
N ALA A 167 -9.23 -3.03 8.49
CA ALA A 167 -7.89 -2.68 8.00
C ALA A 167 -6.89 -3.84 8.10
N GLY A 168 -6.98 -4.66 9.15
CA GLY A 168 -6.15 -5.85 9.32
C GLY A 168 -6.51 -6.97 8.33
N TYR A 169 -7.81 -7.20 8.09
CA TYR A 169 -8.28 -8.13 7.05
C TYR A 169 -7.80 -7.70 5.67
N GLY A 170 -8.03 -6.44 5.29
CA GLY A 170 -7.68 -5.95 3.96
C GLY A 170 -6.18 -6.05 3.66
N ARG A 171 -5.34 -5.69 4.65
CA ARG A 171 -3.88 -5.81 4.55
C ARG A 171 -3.41 -7.26 4.53
N ALA A 172 -4.01 -8.14 5.34
CA ALA A 172 -3.68 -9.56 5.33
C ALA A 172 -4.05 -10.23 4.00
N TYR A 173 -5.23 -9.90 3.44
CA TYR A 173 -5.65 -10.43 2.16
C TYR A 173 -4.76 -9.96 1.01
N GLU A 174 -4.39 -8.67 1.00
CA GLU A 174 -3.38 -8.13 0.07
C GLU A 174 -2.04 -8.89 0.21
N MET A 175 -1.57 -9.10 1.44
CA MET A 175 -0.32 -9.81 1.73
C MET A 175 -0.34 -11.26 1.22
N LEU A 176 -1.44 -11.99 1.44
CA LEU A 176 -1.65 -13.36 0.94
C LEU A 176 -1.66 -13.42 -0.58
N CYS A 177 -2.38 -12.49 -1.22
CA CYS A 177 -2.46 -12.42 -2.67
C CYS A 177 -1.11 -12.08 -3.29
N LYS A 178 -0.37 -11.12 -2.72
CA LYS A 178 0.99 -10.79 -3.11
C LYS A 178 1.92 -12.00 -3.00
N ALA A 179 1.82 -12.77 -1.91
CA ALA A 179 2.59 -14.01 -1.75
C ALA A 179 2.22 -15.09 -2.79
N ALA A 180 0.98 -15.11 -3.27
CA ALA A 180 0.52 -15.99 -4.35
C ALA A 180 0.80 -15.45 -5.77
N GLY A 181 1.42 -14.28 -5.89
CA GLY A 181 1.76 -13.64 -7.16
C GLY A 181 0.58 -12.96 -7.87
N ILE A 182 -0.43 -12.53 -7.11
CA ILE A 182 -1.59 -11.77 -7.62
C ILE A 182 -1.51 -10.35 -7.07
N GLN A 183 -1.56 -9.37 -7.97
CA GLN A 183 -1.58 -7.95 -7.59
C GLN A 183 -3.00 -7.58 -7.16
N VAL A 184 -3.19 -7.45 -5.86
CA VAL A 184 -4.38 -6.91 -5.19
C VAL A 184 -3.95 -5.62 -4.52
N ILE A 185 -4.86 -4.65 -4.41
CA ILE A 185 -4.65 -3.42 -3.65
C ILE A 185 -5.63 -3.35 -2.48
N TYR A 186 -5.25 -2.65 -1.41
CA TYR A 186 -6.13 -2.24 -0.33
C TYR A 186 -6.93 -0.99 -0.74
N VAL A 187 -8.21 -0.96 -0.37
CA VAL A 187 -9.14 0.13 -0.61
C VAL A 187 -9.62 0.64 0.74
N ALA A 188 -9.22 1.86 1.10
CA ALA A 188 -9.71 2.58 2.28
C ALA A 188 -10.85 3.54 1.91
N SER A 189 -11.87 3.59 2.77
CA SER A 189 -12.94 4.57 2.76
C SER A 189 -13.04 5.29 4.10
N GLU A 190 -12.64 6.56 4.11
CA GLU A 190 -12.80 7.45 5.27
C GLU A 190 -14.29 7.69 5.60
N GLU A 191 -15.13 7.81 4.57
CA GLU A 191 -16.58 8.07 4.75
C GLU A 191 -17.28 6.91 5.45
N MET A 192 -16.89 5.68 5.13
CA MET A 192 -17.43 4.48 5.78
C MET A 192 -16.67 4.08 7.05
N ASN A 193 -15.48 4.64 7.27
CA ASN A 193 -14.50 4.10 8.21
C ASN A 193 -14.29 2.59 8.02
N HIS A 194 -14.07 2.18 6.76
CA HIS A 194 -13.97 0.77 6.37
C HIS A 194 -12.88 0.54 5.31
N GLY A 195 -12.43 -0.71 5.20
CA GLY A 195 -11.37 -1.11 4.29
C GLY A 195 -11.57 -2.52 3.74
N TRP A 196 -11.28 -2.68 2.45
CA TRP A 196 -11.41 -3.94 1.70
C TRP A 196 -10.35 -4.00 0.59
N ASN A 197 -10.54 -4.83 -0.44
CA ASN A 197 -9.55 -5.00 -1.51
C ASN A 197 -10.13 -4.87 -2.91
N ALA A 198 -9.26 -4.56 -3.88
CA ALA A 198 -9.58 -4.55 -5.30
C ALA A 198 -8.50 -5.27 -6.14
N VAL A 199 -8.92 -5.85 -7.26
CA VAL A 199 -8.06 -6.57 -8.21
C VAL A 199 -8.50 -6.28 -9.64
N ARG A 200 -7.55 -6.06 -10.55
CA ARG A 200 -7.83 -5.91 -11.98
C ARG A 200 -7.65 -7.25 -12.69
N LEU A 201 -8.72 -7.79 -13.28
CA LEU A 201 -8.68 -9.02 -14.08
C LEU A 201 -9.33 -8.79 -15.45
N GLY A 202 -8.57 -9.04 -16.51
CA GLY A 202 -9.08 -8.90 -17.89
C GLY A 202 -9.55 -7.49 -18.26
N GLY A 203 -9.00 -6.45 -17.61
CA GLY A 203 -9.41 -5.05 -17.81
C GLY A 203 -10.58 -4.59 -16.93
N THR A 204 -11.17 -5.49 -16.14
CA THR A 204 -12.25 -5.16 -15.20
C THR A 204 -11.71 -5.13 -13.77
N THR A 205 -12.09 -4.12 -12.99
CA THR A 205 -11.81 -4.09 -11.54
C THR A 205 -12.89 -4.85 -10.80
N TYR A 206 -12.46 -5.76 -9.94
CA TYR A 206 -13.31 -6.49 -9.02
C TYR A 206 -12.93 -6.16 -7.59
N TYR A 207 -13.91 -6.19 -6.70
CA TYR A 207 -13.76 -5.89 -5.29
C TYR A 207 -14.06 -7.11 -4.43
N ILE A 208 -13.30 -7.24 -3.34
CA ILE A 208 -13.37 -8.36 -2.40
C ILE A 208 -13.32 -7.78 -0.98
N ASP A 209 -14.34 -8.06 -0.18
CA ASP A 209 -14.41 -7.64 1.23
C ASP A 209 -14.49 -8.87 2.15
N CYS A 210 -13.32 -9.31 2.62
CA CYS A 210 -13.24 -10.43 3.57
C CYS A 210 -13.92 -10.14 4.90
N THR A 211 -14.02 -8.87 5.32
CA THR A 211 -14.63 -8.51 6.61
C THR A 211 -16.15 -8.60 6.54
N PHE A 212 -16.76 -8.13 5.45
CA PHE A 212 -18.21 -8.25 5.29
C PHE A 212 -18.65 -9.69 4.94
N ASP A 213 -17.73 -10.52 4.43
CA ASP A 213 -17.95 -11.96 4.22
C ASP A 213 -17.61 -12.84 5.45
N ASP A 214 -17.06 -12.26 6.52
CA ASP A 214 -16.83 -12.92 7.81
C ASP A 214 -18.10 -12.85 8.69
N PRO A 215 -18.72 -14.00 9.06
CA PRO A 215 -19.91 -14.00 9.91
C PRO A 215 -19.66 -13.46 11.32
N ILE A 216 -20.52 -12.56 11.80
CA ILE A 216 -20.54 -12.12 13.20
C ILE A 216 -21.82 -12.64 13.89
N PRO A 217 -21.73 -13.39 15.01
CA PRO A 217 -20.51 -13.94 15.63
C PRO A 217 -19.86 -15.00 14.75
N ASP A 218 -18.57 -15.28 14.98
CA ASP A 218 -17.81 -16.29 14.24
C ASP A 218 -18.54 -17.64 14.17
N ARG A 219 -18.47 -18.27 12.99
CA ARG A 219 -19.11 -19.55 12.67
C ARG A 219 -18.10 -20.59 12.20
N GLY A 220 -16.81 -20.40 12.46
CA GLY A 220 -15.74 -21.34 12.14
C GLY A 220 -15.57 -21.53 10.63
N GLU A 221 -15.97 -22.68 10.10
CA GLU A 221 -15.71 -23.03 8.70
C GLU A 221 -16.61 -22.29 7.68
N TYR A 222 -17.69 -21.65 8.14
CA TYR A 222 -18.61 -20.93 7.27
C TYR A 222 -17.98 -19.63 6.76
N VAL A 223 -18.00 -19.48 5.43
CA VAL A 223 -17.53 -18.29 4.72
C VAL A 223 -18.65 -17.81 3.81
N SER A 224 -19.02 -16.53 3.88
CA SER A 224 -19.94 -15.90 2.92
C SER A 224 -19.22 -15.59 1.61
N ASP A 225 -19.96 -15.43 0.52
CA ASP A 225 -19.46 -14.99 -0.79
C ASP A 225 -20.19 -13.77 -1.33
N GLN A 226 -20.95 -13.08 -0.48
CA GLN A 226 -21.77 -11.93 -0.84
C GLN A 226 -20.93 -10.76 -1.36
N TYR A 227 -19.71 -10.59 -0.86
CA TYR A 227 -18.81 -9.48 -1.22
C TYR A 227 -17.53 -9.97 -1.92
N PHE A 228 -17.59 -11.15 -2.55
CA PHE A 228 -16.50 -11.71 -3.32
C PHE A 228 -16.64 -11.41 -4.81
N MET A 229 -15.62 -10.81 -5.42
CA MET A 229 -15.54 -10.56 -6.87
C MET A 229 -16.69 -9.70 -7.42
N LEU A 230 -17.11 -8.69 -6.65
CA LEU A 230 -18.13 -7.74 -7.08
C LEU A 230 -17.56 -6.71 -8.06
N THR A 231 -18.36 -6.28 -9.03
CA THR A 231 -18.07 -5.09 -9.83
C THR A 231 -18.23 -3.82 -9.00
N GLY A 232 -17.71 -2.68 -9.48
CA GLY A 232 -17.93 -1.38 -8.83
C GLY A 232 -19.42 -1.02 -8.69
N GLU A 233 -20.24 -1.33 -9.71
CA GLU A 233 -21.69 -1.10 -9.67
C GLU A 233 -22.39 -1.92 -8.58
N GLU A 234 -21.98 -3.19 -8.40
CA GLU A 234 -22.53 -4.06 -7.36
C GLU A 234 -22.08 -3.62 -5.96
N LEU A 235 -20.79 -3.34 -5.77
CA LEU A 235 -20.26 -2.93 -4.47
C LEU A 235 -20.82 -1.56 -4.03
N ALA A 236 -21.05 -0.64 -4.97
CA ALA A 236 -21.60 0.70 -4.72
C ALA A 236 -23.02 0.68 -4.12
N GLN A 237 -23.71 -0.47 -4.10
CA GLN A 237 -25.00 -0.61 -3.43
C GLN A 237 -24.90 -0.56 -1.90
N THR A 238 -23.72 -0.88 -1.34
CA THR A 238 -23.48 -0.92 0.10
C THR A 238 -22.21 -0.17 0.52
N HIS A 239 -21.30 0.11 -0.41
CA HIS A 239 -20.04 0.80 -0.14
C HIS A 239 -19.92 2.14 -0.87
N THR A 240 -19.15 3.05 -0.29
CA THR A 240 -18.75 4.32 -0.88
C THR A 240 -17.24 4.45 -0.78
N TRP A 241 -16.58 4.78 -1.90
CA TRP A 241 -15.13 5.03 -1.95
C TRP A 241 -14.80 5.96 -3.12
N ASN A 242 -13.57 6.45 -3.17
CA ASN A 242 -13.08 7.23 -4.31
C ASN A 242 -12.68 6.30 -5.46
N GLU A 243 -13.67 5.76 -6.19
CA GLU A 243 -13.46 4.81 -7.29
C GLU A 243 -12.45 5.32 -8.33
N ALA A 244 -12.56 6.59 -8.73
CA ALA A 244 -11.66 7.19 -9.72
C ALA A 244 -10.18 7.17 -9.28
N PHE A 245 -9.90 7.37 -7.99
CA PHE A 245 -8.55 7.31 -7.45
C PHE A 245 -7.95 5.91 -7.56
N TYR A 246 -8.71 4.88 -7.19
CA TYR A 246 -8.21 3.49 -7.22
C TYR A 246 -8.11 2.94 -8.64
N GLU A 247 -9.01 3.34 -9.55
CA GLU A 247 -8.88 3.02 -10.99
C GLU A 247 -7.58 3.60 -11.56
N GLN A 248 -7.27 4.87 -11.27
CA GLN A 248 -6.01 5.50 -11.71
C GLN A 248 -4.77 4.83 -11.10
N LEU A 249 -4.84 4.44 -9.83
CA LEU A 249 -3.76 3.68 -9.18
C LEU A 249 -3.55 2.34 -9.89
N LEU A 250 -4.60 1.55 -10.12
CA LEU A 250 -4.52 0.27 -10.82
C LEU A 250 -3.94 0.44 -12.23
N ASP A 251 -4.38 1.47 -12.96
CA ASP A 251 -3.85 1.78 -14.29
C ASP A 251 -2.35 2.13 -14.25
N SER A 252 -1.88 2.79 -13.19
CA SER A 252 -0.46 3.11 -13.00
C SER A 252 0.39 1.86 -12.75
N LEU A 253 -0.15 0.89 -12.01
CA LEU A 253 0.52 -0.37 -11.69
C LEU A 253 0.69 -1.26 -12.93
N GLU A 254 -0.29 -1.27 -13.84
CA GLU A 254 -0.20 -1.99 -15.12
C GLU A 254 0.82 -1.37 -16.09
N GLN A 255 1.08 -0.06 -15.97
CA GLN A 255 2.04 0.67 -16.79
C GLN A 255 3.48 0.49 -16.29
N GLY A 256 3.68 0.42 -14.96
CA GLY A 256 5.00 0.20 -14.34
C GLY A 256 5.53 -1.23 -14.44
N GLY A 257 4.67 -2.21 -14.73
CA GLY A 257 5.04 -3.63 -14.90
C GLY A 257 5.52 -4.03 -16.31
N LYS A 258 5.66 -3.08 -17.24
CA LYS A 258 6.13 -3.30 -18.63
C LYS A 258 7.53 -2.74 -18.84
#